data_AF-A0A9W6YNP9-F1
#
_entry.id   AF-A0A9W6YNP9-F1
#
_cell.length_a   1.000
_cell.length_b   1.000
_cell.length_c   1.000
_cell.angle_alpha   90.00
_cell.angle_beta   90.00
_cell.angle_gamma   90.00
#
_symmetry.space_group_name_H-M   'P 1'
#
loop_
_entity.id
_entity.type
_entity.pdbx_description
1 polymer ?
#
loop_
_entity_poly.entity_id
_entity_poly.type
_entity_poly.pdbx_seq_one_letter_code
_entity_poly.pdbx_strand_id
1 'polypeptide(L)'
;MKDLGEIHYMLKMEIKRDRSQKILSMSQHKYILDLLRKFNMEDCNPEPTPQAKSMVLEKEAKLTPDQIAAQPFDYRGLVGSLMYLVRGTRPDIANAVRELSKFLSCYNKSHYRAAQTVLKYLKGTSTYGLVFDRKNSEVTYELYTDASFANANENRKSVTGYVSIMADACITWKSSRQDTVSLHTAQAELIAASEGVKESE
;
A
#
# COMPACT_ATOMS: atom_id res chain seq x y z
N MET A 1 -8.37 32.43 13.44
CA MET A 1 -8.56 31.23 12.58
C MET A 1 -9.83 31.42 11.78
N LYS A 2 -9.79 31.27 10.45
CA LYS A 2 -11.01 31.25 9.63
C LYS A 2 -11.53 29.82 9.59
N ASP A 3 -12.79 29.63 9.95
CA ASP A 3 -13.50 28.38 9.70
C ASP A 3 -13.77 28.28 8.20
N LEU A 4 -13.29 27.21 7.57
CA LEU A 4 -13.48 26.93 6.13
C LEU A 4 -14.64 25.96 5.88
N GLY A 5 -15.41 25.63 6.92
CA GLY A 5 -16.50 24.66 6.85
C GLY A 5 -16.00 23.22 6.92
N GLU A 6 -16.83 22.28 6.49
CA GLU A 6 -16.52 20.85 6.57
C GLU A 6 -15.41 20.45 5.58
N ILE A 7 -14.47 19.63 6.07
CA ILE A 7 -13.38 19.11 5.25
C ILE A 7 -13.94 18.01 4.33
N HIS A 8 -13.93 18.28 3.04
CA HIS A 8 -14.29 17.30 2.01
C HIS A 8 -13.06 16.69 1.31
N TYR A 9 -11.93 17.40 1.35
CA TYR A 9 -10.72 17.00 0.65
C TYR A 9 -9.49 17.49 1.41
N MET A 10 -8.57 16.58 1.72
CA MET A 10 -7.30 16.93 2.37
C MET A 10 -6.22 16.03 1.82
N LEU A 11 -5.12 16.62 1.33
CA LEU A 11 -3.97 15.86 0.81
C LEU A 11 -4.43 14.71 -0.12
N LYS A 12 -5.19 15.04 -1.17
CA LYS A 12 -5.69 14.06 -2.16
C LYS A 12 -6.55 12.91 -1.59
N MET A 13 -6.96 12.98 -0.33
CA MET A 13 -7.94 12.10 0.28
C MET A 13 -9.29 12.80 0.31
N GLU A 14 -10.31 12.10 -0.18
CA GLU A 14 -11.71 12.48 -0.08
C GLU A 14 -12.24 12.06 1.28
N ILE A 15 -12.85 13.01 1.97
CA ILE A 15 -13.47 12.78 3.27
C ILE A 15 -14.97 13.00 3.11
N LYS A 16 -15.76 11.96 3.38
CA LYS A 16 -17.23 12.05 3.40
C LYS A 16 -17.71 11.74 4.80
N ARG A 17 -18.48 12.64 5.38
CA ARG A 17 -19.01 12.53 6.73
C ARG A 17 -20.53 12.60 6.70
N ASP A 18 -21.17 11.54 7.17
CA ASP A 18 -22.60 11.51 7.45
C ASP A 18 -22.81 11.59 8.96
N ARG A 19 -23.26 12.75 9.45
CA ARG A 19 -23.50 12.97 10.89
C ARG A 19 -24.75 12.25 11.39
N SER A 20 -25.74 12.02 10.53
CA SER A 20 -26.99 11.36 10.90
C SER A 20 -26.74 9.87 11.17
N GLN A 21 -25.96 9.23 10.28
CA GLN A 21 -25.57 7.83 10.40
C GLN A 21 -24.30 7.64 11.24
N LYS A 22 -23.62 8.72 11.62
CA LYS A 22 -22.33 8.71 12.34
C LYS A 22 -21.25 7.93 11.58
N ILE A 23 -21.20 8.11 10.26
CA ILE A 23 -20.24 7.47 9.36
C ILE A 23 -19.23 8.51 8.89
N LEU A 24 -17.95 8.17 8.96
CA LEU A 24 -16.86 8.89 8.32
C LEU A 24 -16.18 7.94 7.34
N SER A 25 -15.99 8.36 6.10
CA SER A 25 -15.25 7.57 5.11
C SER A 25 -14.13 8.39 4.50
N MET A 26 -13.01 7.70 4.24
CA MET A 26 -11.81 8.25 3.63
C MET A 26 -11.45 7.42 2.41
N SER A 27 -11.30 8.05 1.26
CA SER A 27 -10.89 7.35 0.03
C SER A 27 -9.95 8.22 -0.80
N GLN A 28 -9.30 7.62 -1.79
CA GLN A 28 -8.45 8.33 -2.75
C GLN A 28 -8.94 8.13 -4.19
N HIS A 29 -10.26 8.04 -4.37
CA HIS A 29 -10.90 7.70 -5.65
C HIS A 29 -10.47 8.60 -6.80
N LYS A 30 -10.63 9.92 -6.65
CA LYS A 30 -10.20 10.90 -7.65
C LYS A 30 -8.70 10.81 -7.94
N TYR A 31 -7.88 10.59 -6.91
CA TYR A 31 -6.44 10.45 -7.10
C TYR A 31 -6.10 9.19 -7.91
N ILE A 32 -6.79 8.06 -7.68
CA ILE A 32 -6.65 6.85 -8.48
C ILE A 32 -7.00 7.13 -9.95
N LEU A 33 -8.11 7.83 -10.22
CA LEU A 33 -8.50 8.20 -11.59
C LEU A 33 -7.45 9.09 -12.28
N ASP A 34 -6.89 10.07 -11.54
CA ASP A 34 -5.85 10.94 -12.05
C ASP A 34 -4.54 10.18 -12.33
N LEU A 35 -4.23 9.14 -11.54
CA LEU A 35 -3.10 8.23 -11.81
C LEU A 35 -3.36 7.38 -13.06
N LEU A 36 -4.57 6.86 -13.24
CA LEU A 36 -4.93 6.10 -14.44
C LEU A 36 -4.75 6.97 -15.69
N ARG A 37 -5.17 8.24 -15.67
CA ARG A 37 -4.90 9.23 -16.73
C ARG A 37 -3.40 9.42 -16.96
N LYS A 38 -2.68 9.77 -15.89
CA LYS A 38 -1.25 10.09 -15.95
C LYS A 38 -0.43 8.98 -16.61
N PHE A 39 -0.79 7.72 -16.35
CA PHE A 39 -0.05 6.55 -16.85
C PHE A 39 -0.71 5.89 -18.08
N ASN A 40 -1.68 6.54 -18.73
CA ASN A 40 -2.41 6.05 -19.90
C ASN A 40 -3.06 4.67 -19.68
N MET A 41 -3.77 4.54 -18.56
CA MET A 41 -4.41 3.30 -18.11
C MET A 41 -5.93 3.45 -17.87
N GLU A 42 -6.56 4.54 -18.31
CA GLU A 42 -8.01 4.75 -18.15
C GLU A 42 -8.83 3.61 -18.75
N ASP A 43 -8.43 3.07 -19.90
CA ASP A 43 -9.14 2.02 -20.63
C ASP A 43 -8.63 0.59 -20.33
N CYS A 44 -7.75 0.42 -19.34
CA CYS A 44 -7.22 -0.91 -19.04
C CYS A 44 -8.28 -1.86 -18.46
N ASN A 45 -8.17 -3.17 -18.68
CA ASN A 45 -9.02 -4.12 -17.98
C ASN A 45 -8.55 -4.25 -16.51
N PRO A 46 -9.49 -4.25 -15.54
CA PRO A 46 -9.13 -4.39 -14.13
C PRO A 46 -8.59 -5.79 -13.84
N GLU A 47 -7.71 -5.89 -12.85
CA GLU A 47 -7.16 -7.15 -12.35
C GLU A 47 -7.74 -7.45 -10.97
N PRO A 48 -8.01 -8.72 -10.62
CA PRO A 48 -8.62 -9.06 -9.33
C PRO A 48 -7.64 -8.98 -8.15
N THR A 49 -6.33 -9.02 -8.40
CA THR A 49 -5.29 -8.94 -7.37
C THR A 49 -4.22 -7.91 -7.73
N PRO A 50 -3.61 -7.22 -6.74
CA PRO A 50 -2.59 -6.21 -6.99
C PRO A 50 -1.27 -6.81 -7.47
N GLN A 51 -1.03 -8.09 -7.23
CA GLN A 51 0.12 -8.85 -7.70
C GLN A 51 -0.22 -10.34 -7.79
N ALA A 52 0.56 -11.08 -8.59
CA ALA A 52 0.46 -12.54 -8.65
C ALA A 52 1.19 -13.19 -7.46
N LYS A 53 0.69 -14.33 -6.96
CA LYS A 53 1.32 -15.09 -5.86
C LYS A 53 2.76 -15.52 -6.17
N SER A 54 3.06 -15.80 -7.44
CA SER A 54 4.36 -16.26 -7.93
C SER A 54 5.11 -15.19 -8.71
N MET A 55 4.89 -13.91 -8.41
CA MET A 55 5.58 -12.82 -9.08
C MET A 55 7.06 -12.83 -8.71
N VAL A 56 7.92 -13.23 -9.65
CA VAL A 56 9.37 -13.16 -9.51
C VAL A 56 9.87 -11.96 -10.32
N LEU A 57 10.44 -10.99 -9.61
CA LEU A 57 11.16 -9.86 -10.21
C LEU A 57 12.65 -10.04 -9.95
N GLU A 58 13.43 -10.00 -11.02
CA GLU A 58 14.88 -10.12 -10.94
C GLU A 58 15.54 -8.75 -10.85
N LYS A 59 16.58 -8.65 -10.03
CA LYS A 59 17.37 -7.41 -9.93
C LYS A 59 18.18 -7.23 -11.21
N GLU A 60 18.03 -6.07 -11.83
CA GLU A 60 18.85 -5.66 -12.96
C GLU A 60 20.11 -4.93 -12.52
N ALA A 61 20.99 -4.61 -13.48
CA ALA A 61 22.07 -3.68 -13.25
C ALA A 61 21.52 -2.34 -12.73
N LYS A 62 22.24 -1.73 -11.77
CA LYS A 62 21.87 -0.41 -11.25
C LYS A 62 21.95 0.63 -12.38
N LEU A 63 20.89 1.39 -12.54
CA LEU A 63 20.80 2.48 -13.49
C LEU A 63 21.53 3.72 -12.94
N THR A 64 22.29 4.39 -13.79
CA THR A 64 22.82 5.74 -13.50
C THR A 64 21.69 6.78 -13.54
N PRO A 65 21.89 7.99 -12.98
CA PRO A 65 20.91 9.07 -13.09
C PRO A 65 20.50 9.37 -14.54
N ASP A 66 21.46 9.39 -15.47
CA ASP A 66 21.20 9.63 -16.89
C ASP A 66 20.38 8.49 -17.53
N GLN A 67 20.68 7.24 -17.15
CA GLN A 67 19.91 6.08 -17.62
C GLN A 67 18.48 6.07 -17.08
N ILE A 68 18.27 6.57 -15.85
CA ILE A 68 16.93 6.76 -15.27
C ILE A 68 16.17 7.85 -16.03
N ALA A 69 16.82 8.98 -16.31
CA ALA A 69 16.20 10.09 -17.05
C ALA A 69 15.87 9.71 -18.51
N ALA A 70 16.66 8.80 -19.11
CA ALA A 70 16.44 8.30 -20.46
C ALA A 70 15.39 7.18 -20.57
N GLN A 71 14.81 6.69 -19.44
CA GLN A 71 13.78 5.64 -19.52
C GLN A 71 12.53 6.15 -20.22
N PRO A 72 11.90 5.36 -21.11
CA PRO A 72 10.67 5.76 -21.81
C PRO A 72 9.42 5.68 -20.92
N PHE A 73 9.56 5.40 -19.62
CA PHE A 73 8.47 5.26 -18.66
C PHE A 73 8.89 5.73 -17.26
N ASP A 74 7.94 6.28 -16.51
CA ASP A 74 8.16 6.82 -15.16
C ASP A 74 7.86 5.77 -14.09
N TYR A 75 8.76 4.78 -13.92
CA TYR A 75 8.61 3.75 -12.88
C TYR A 75 8.67 4.34 -11.47
N ARG A 76 9.63 5.23 -11.20
CA ARG A 76 9.85 5.81 -9.88
C ARG A 76 8.65 6.66 -9.44
N GLY A 77 8.12 7.49 -10.33
CA GLY A 77 6.94 8.29 -10.06
C GLY A 77 5.67 7.46 -9.94
N LEU A 78 5.55 6.34 -10.66
CA LEU A 78 4.45 5.39 -10.47
C LEU A 78 4.51 4.76 -9.09
N VAL A 79 5.63 4.13 -8.73
CA VAL A 79 5.79 3.49 -7.41
C VAL A 79 5.62 4.49 -6.28
N GLY A 80 6.16 5.71 -6.40
CA GLY A 80 5.96 6.77 -5.40
C GLY A 80 4.49 7.19 -5.25
N SER A 81 3.73 7.22 -6.36
CA SER A 81 2.29 7.49 -6.31
C SER A 81 1.51 6.35 -5.62
N LEU A 82 1.91 5.10 -5.86
CA LEU A 82 1.32 3.94 -5.18
C LEU A 82 1.66 3.92 -3.69
N MET A 83 2.88 4.29 -3.29
CA MET A 83 3.25 4.46 -1.88
C MET A 83 2.34 5.47 -1.19
N TYR A 84 1.98 6.55 -1.87
CA TYR A 84 1.08 7.55 -1.32
C TYR A 84 -0.35 7.02 -1.10
N LEU A 85 -0.85 6.17 -2.00
CA LEU A 85 -2.11 5.47 -1.80
C LEU A 85 -2.06 4.55 -0.57
N VAL A 86 -0.96 3.80 -0.42
CA VAL A 86 -0.74 2.94 0.75
C VAL A 86 -0.73 3.75 2.03
N ARG A 87 -0.11 4.93 2.06
CA ARG A 87 -0.07 5.78 3.26
C ARG A 87 -1.40 6.43 3.61
N GLY A 88 -2.32 6.55 2.65
CA GLY A 88 -3.60 7.21 2.83
C GLY A 88 -4.71 6.23 3.18
N THR A 89 -5.12 5.40 2.21
CA THR A 89 -6.40 4.65 2.30
C THR A 89 -6.35 3.25 1.69
N ARG A 90 -5.19 2.80 1.18
CA ARG A 90 -5.05 1.53 0.44
C ARG A 90 -4.08 0.54 1.09
N PRO A 91 -4.43 -0.02 2.27
CA PRO A 91 -3.64 -1.08 2.91
C PRO A 91 -3.48 -2.33 2.04
N ASP A 92 -4.49 -2.62 1.23
CA ASP A 92 -4.62 -3.80 0.39
C ASP A 92 -3.55 -3.94 -0.70
N ILE A 93 -2.90 -2.83 -1.09
CA ILE A 93 -1.77 -2.85 -2.06
C ILE A 93 -0.40 -2.79 -1.38
N ALA A 94 -0.32 -2.69 -0.04
CA ALA A 94 0.93 -2.42 0.69
C ALA A 94 2.05 -3.44 0.38
N ASN A 95 1.71 -4.73 0.33
CA ASN A 95 2.67 -5.79 0.02
C ASN A 95 3.23 -5.64 -1.41
N ALA A 96 2.37 -5.38 -2.40
CA ALA A 96 2.78 -5.23 -3.80
C ALA A 96 3.68 -3.99 -4.00
N VAL A 97 3.33 -2.88 -3.36
CA VAL A 97 4.14 -1.66 -3.41
C VAL A 97 5.48 -1.84 -2.72
N ARG A 98 5.54 -2.57 -1.59
CA ARG A 98 6.81 -2.94 -0.95
C ARG A 98 7.70 -3.72 -1.92
N GLU A 99 7.16 -4.75 -2.58
CA GLU A 99 7.92 -5.53 -3.58
C GLU A 99 8.50 -4.64 -4.68
N LEU A 100 7.69 -3.76 -5.27
CA LEU A 100 8.12 -2.85 -6.33
C LEU A 100 9.18 -1.84 -5.87
N SER A 101 9.10 -1.36 -4.62
CA SER A 101 9.99 -0.34 -4.09
C SER A 101 11.47 -0.76 -4.01
N LYS A 102 11.73 -2.07 -4.00
CA LYS A 102 13.09 -2.64 -3.96
C LYS A 102 13.91 -2.32 -5.21
N PHE A 103 13.22 -2.07 -6.33
CA PHE A 103 13.83 -1.95 -7.65
C PHE A 103 13.93 -0.51 -8.14
N LEU A 104 13.73 0.51 -7.29
CA LEU A 104 13.72 1.93 -7.70
C LEU A 104 15.01 2.42 -8.40
N SER A 105 16.12 1.69 -8.28
CA SER A 105 17.40 1.99 -8.93
C SER A 105 17.87 0.91 -9.93
N CYS A 106 17.10 -0.18 -10.10
CA CYS A 106 17.48 -1.33 -10.93
C CYS A 106 16.24 -1.98 -11.55
N TYR A 107 15.43 -1.18 -12.24
CA TYR A 107 14.17 -1.61 -12.85
C TYR A 107 14.27 -1.68 -14.37
N ASN A 108 13.35 -2.42 -14.97
CA ASN A 108 13.18 -2.54 -16.42
C ASN A 108 11.67 -2.56 -16.77
N LYS A 109 11.34 -2.99 -17.99
CA LYS A 109 9.96 -3.07 -18.47
C LYS A 109 9.08 -4.09 -17.71
N SER A 110 9.63 -5.19 -17.19
CA SER A 110 8.85 -6.17 -16.42
C SER A 110 8.41 -5.59 -15.08
N HIS A 111 9.29 -4.86 -14.40
CA HIS A 111 8.98 -4.10 -13.18
C HIS A 111 7.88 -3.06 -13.42
N TYR A 112 7.99 -2.29 -14.51
CA TYR A 112 6.97 -1.31 -14.87
C TYR A 112 5.61 -1.96 -15.16
N ARG A 113 5.58 -3.08 -15.90
CA ARG A 113 4.35 -3.85 -16.11
C ARG A 113 3.73 -4.34 -14.81
N ALA A 114 4.54 -4.78 -13.85
CA ALA A 114 4.02 -5.19 -12.55
C ALA A 114 3.44 -4.01 -11.76
N ALA A 115 4.06 -2.82 -11.82
CA ALA A 115 3.47 -1.61 -11.24
C ALA A 115 2.16 -1.21 -11.95
N GLN A 116 2.06 -1.41 -13.26
CA GLN A 116 0.82 -1.23 -14.02
C GLN A 116 -0.27 -2.23 -13.60
N THR A 117 0.07 -3.48 -13.23
CA THR A 117 -0.89 -4.43 -12.67
C THR A 117 -1.55 -3.89 -11.39
N VAL A 118 -0.78 -3.21 -10.53
CA VAL A 118 -1.36 -2.54 -9.34
C VAL A 118 -2.36 -1.46 -9.76
N LEU A 119 -2.08 -0.66 -10.80
CA LEU A 119 -3.04 0.31 -11.32
C LEU A 119 -4.30 -0.34 -11.89
N LYS A 120 -4.18 -1.47 -12.60
CA LYS A 120 -5.37 -2.22 -13.07
C LYS A 120 -6.23 -2.70 -11.92
N TYR A 121 -5.61 -3.22 -10.86
CA TYR A 121 -6.33 -3.59 -9.64
C TYR A 121 -7.03 -2.37 -9.01
N LEU A 122 -6.33 -1.25 -8.90
CA LEU A 122 -6.86 0.01 -8.41
C LEU A 122 -8.02 0.54 -9.26
N LYS A 123 -8.03 0.31 -10.57
CA LYS A 123 -9.17 0.67 -11.44
C LYS A 123 -10.44 -0.05 -10.99
N GLY A 124 -10.36 -1.38 -10.80
CA GLY A 124 -11.49 -2.20 -10.37
C GLY A 124 -11.95 -1.92 -8.93
N THR A 125 -11.06 -1.38 -8.11
CA THR A 125 -11.29 -1.11 -6.68
C THR A 125 -11.20 0.38 -6.35
N SER A 126 -11.43 1.26 -7.33
CA SER A 126 -11.18 2.70 -7.19
C SER A 126 -12.10 3.38 -6.19
N THR A 127 -13.24 2.77 -5.87
CA THR A 127 -14.22 3.25 -4.90
C THR A 127 -13.96 2.78 -3.48
N TYR A 128 -12.95 1.92 -3.29
CA TYR A 128 -12.60 1.42 -1.96
C TYR A 128 -12.00 2.55 -1.11
N GLY A 129 -12.28 2.48 0.19
CA GLY A 129 -11.80 3.42 1.18
C GLY A 129 -12.01 2.86 2.58
N LEU A 130 -11.50 3.61 3.56
CA LEU A 130 -11.68 3.30 4.97
C LEU A 130 -13.02 3.86 5.42
N VAL A 131 -13.76 3.09 6.20
CA VAL A 131 -15.05 3.47 6.78
C VAL A 131 -14.95 3.34 8.29
N PHE A 132 -15.23 4.44 8.98
CA PHE A 132 -15.33 4.53 10.43
C PHE A 132 -16.79 4.79 10.74
N ASP A 133 -17.44 3.85 11.40
CA ASP A 133 -18.83 4.00 11.82
C ASP A 133 -18.99 3.69 13.32
N ARG A 134 -20.21 3.86 13.83
CA ARG A 134 -20.55 3.57 15.22
C ARG A 134 -21.59 2.45 15.31
N LYS A 135 -21.54 1.48 14.40
CA LYS A 135 -22.45 0.33 14.46
C LYS A 135 -22.19 -0.50 15.71
N ASN A 136 -20.92 -0.66 16.07
CA ASN A 136 -20.52 -1.33 17.30
C ASN A 136 -20.51 -0.33 18.48
N SER A 137 -21.12 -0.72 19.59
CA SER A 137 -21.10 0.06 20.84
C SER A 137 -19.82 -0.15 21.64
N GLU A 138 -19.15 -1.29 21.42
CA GLU A 138 -17.90 -1.64 22.08
C GLU A 138 -16.72 -1.21 21.21
N VAL A 139 -15.73 -0.57 21.83
CA VAL A 139 -14.47 -0.23 21.16
C VAL A 139 -13.53 -1.40 21.33
N THR A 140 -13.49 -2.28 20.34
CA THR A 140 -12.52 -3.37 20.25
C THR A 140 -11.24 -2.90 19.55
N TYR A 141 -10.12 -3.51 19.92
CA TYR A 141 -8.85 -3.36 19.22
C TYR A 141 -8.36 -4.74 18.79
N GLU A 142 -8.17 -4.91 17.49
CA GLU A 142 -7.69 -6.15 16.90
C GLU A 142 -6.40 -5.89 16.12
N LEU A 143 -5.40 -6.74 16.32
CA LEU A 143 -4.14 -6.68 15.61
C LEU A 143 -3.92 -8.02 14.90
N TYR A 144 -3.82 -7.96 13.58
CA TYR A 144 -3.46 -9.08 12.73
C TYR A 144 -2.02 -8.91 12.29
N THR A 145 -1.19 -9.92 12.51
CA THR A 145 0.22 -9.92 12.11
C THR A 145 0.56 -11.20 11.36
N ASP A 146 1.47 -11.09 10.41
CA ASP A 146 1.99 -12.22 9.63
C ASP A 146 3.46 -11.98 9.28
N ALA A 147 4.24 -13.04 9.17
CA ALA A 147 5.63 -12.96 8.75
C ALA A 147 5.99 -13.98 7.66
N SER A 148 6.53 -13.47 6.56
CA SER A 148 7.14 -14.33 5.54
C SER A 148 8.62 -14.55 5.88
N PHE A 149 8.97 -15.79 6.27
CA PHE A 149 10.31 -16.17 6.72
C PHE A 149 11.32 -16.34 5.58
N ALA A 150 12.57 -15.92 5.85
CA ALA A 150 13.77 -16.28 5.07
C ALA A 150 13.65 -16.07 3.55
N ASN A 151 13.16 -14.91 3.14
CA ASN A 151 13.02 -14.57 1.73
C ASN A 151 14.40 -14.46 1.05
N ALA A 152 14.70 -15.37 0.12
CA ALA A 152 15.99 -15.40 -0.59
C ALA A 152 16.30 -14.07 -1.32
N ASN A 153 15.26 -13.47 -1.91
CA ASN A 153 15.36 -12.19 -2.61
C ASN A 153 15.59 -10.98 -1.66
N GLU A 154 15.35 -11.18 -0.35
CA GLU A 154 15.55 -10.20 0.73
C GLU A 154 16.81 -10.43 1.56
N ASN A 155 17.86 -11.02 0.96
CA ASN A 155 19.08 -11.38 1.68
C ASN A 155 18.79 -12.28 2.90
N ARG A 156 17.79 -13.17 2.76
CA ARG A 156 17.25 -14.05 3.82
C ARG A 156 16.56 -13.32 4.98
N LYS A 157 16.29 -12.02 4.86
CA LYS A 157 15.49 -11.29 5.85
C LYS A 157 14.01 -11.61 5.67
N SER A 158 13.30 -11.71 6.78
CA SER A 158 11.87 -11.93 6.77
C SER A 158 11.11 -10.65 6.43
N VAL A 159 9.84 -10.77 6.06
CA VAL A 159 8.94 -9.65 5.82
C VAL A 159 7.84 -9.67 6.87
N THR A 160 7.69 -8.57 7.59
CA THR A 160 6.59 -8.32 8.52
C THR A 160 5.41 -7.70 7.78
N GLY A 161 4.21 -8.22 8.03
CA GLY A 161 2.95 -7.57 7.72
C GLY A 161 2.12 -7.39 9.00
N TYR A 162 1.44 -6.25 9.14
CA TYR A 162 0.39 -6.11 10.13
C TYR A 162 -0.74 -5.23 9.61
N VAL A 163 -1.93 -5.42 10.19
CA VAL A 163 -3.08 -4.53 10.08
C VAL A 163 -3.73 -4.46 11.45
N SER A 164 -4.00 -3.24 11.94
CA SER A 164 -4.81 -3.05 13.12
C SER A 164 -6.16 -2.43 12.80
N ILE A 165 -7.15 -2.90 13.54
CA ILE A 165 -8.56 -2.56 13.40
C ILE A 165 -9.03 -2.09 14.76
N MET A 166 -9.65 -0.91 14.79
CA MET A 166 -10.25 -0.35 16.00
C MET A 166 -11.71 -0.03 15.69
N ALA A 167 -12.62 -0.56 16.51
CA ALA A 167 -14.07 -0.41 16.29
C ALA A 167 -14.49 -0.74 14.85
N ASP A 168 -14.08 -1.92 14.36
CA ASP A 168 -14.34 -2.43 13.01
C ASP A 168 -13.77 -1.61 11.84
N ALA A 169 -12.92 -0.62 12.13
CA ALA A 169 -12.26 0.22 11.14
C ALA A 169 -10.74 0.04 11.14
N CYS A 170 -10.15 -0.14 9.96
CA CYS A 170 -8.71 -0.23 9.81
C CYS A 170 -8.04 1.14 10.08
N ILE A 171 -7.08 1.17 11.00
CA ILE A 171 -6.43 2.42 11.46
C ILE A 171 -4.93 2.49 11.16
N THR A 172 -4.20 1.37 11.23
CA THR A 172 -2.81 1.29 10.81
C THR A 172 -2.49 -0.04 10.14
N TRP A 173 -1.48 -0.03 9.28
CA TRP A 173 -1.05 -1.19 8.52
C TRP A 173 0.39 -1.00 8.07
N LYS A 174 1.08 -2.11 7.84
CA LYS A 174 2.45 -2.08 7.35
C LYS A 174 2.78 -3.35 6.60
N SER A 175 3.72 -3.20 5.68
CA SER A 175 4.36 -4.32 5.01
C SER A 175 5.82 -3.94 4.77
N SER A 176 6.73 -4.52 5.56
CA SER A 176 8.14 -4.12 5.58
C SER A 176 9.08 -5.30 5.77
N ARG A 177 10.28 -5.19 5.21
CA ARG A 177 11.36 -6.11 5.51
C ARG A 177 11.84 -5.90 6.95
N GLN A 178 12.09 -6.99 7.67
CA GLN A 178 12.69 -6.95 9.00
C GLN A 178 14.14 -6.47 8.96
N ASP A 179 14.61 -5.78 9.99
CA ASP A 179 15.98 -5.27 10.04
C ASP A 179 17.01 -6.38 10.32
N THR A 180 16.62 -7.40 11.09
CA THR A 180 17.45 -8.54 11.43
C THR A 180 17.06 -9.78 10.61
N VAL A 181 18.01 -10.71 10.46
CA VAL A 181 17.72 -12.03 9.88
C VAL A 181 17.15 -12.90 11.00
N SER A 182 15.91 -13.36 10.85
CA SER A 182 15.30 -14.31 11.78
C SER A 182 15.95 -15.69 11.59
N LEU A 183 16.14 -16.43 12.68
CA LEU A 183 16.73 -17.77 12.70
C LEU A 183 15.69 -18.86 12.41
N HIS A 184 14.43 -18.61 12.74
CA HIS A 184 13.29 -19.51 12.51
C HIS A 184 12.00 -18.71 12.31
N THR A 185 10.97 -19.37 11.78
CA THR A 185 9.64 -18.77 11.52
C THR A 185 9.06 -18.11 12.75
N ALA A 186 9.09 -18.77 13.92
CA ALA A 186 8.54 -18.21 15.15
C ALA A 186 9.20 -16.89 15.58
N GLN A 187 10.49 -16.68 15.29
CA GLN A 187 11.16 -15.41 15.58
C GLN A 187 10.67 -14.32 14.61
N ALA A 188 10.47 -14.67 13.34
CA ALA A 188 9.92 -13.73 12.36
C ALA A 188 8.50 -13.29 12.76
N GLU A 189 7.66 -14.22 13.18
CA GLU A 189 6.30 -13.95 13.68
C GLU A 189 6.32 -13.08 14.94
N LEU A 190 7.23 -13.37 15.89
CA LEU A 190 7.35 -12.57 17.11
C LEU A 190 7.78 -11.13 16.81
N ILE A 191 8.67 -10.92 15.84
CA ILE A 191 9.04 -9.58 15.38
C ILE A 191 7.84 -8.88 14.74
N ALA A 192 7.05 -9.58 13.92
CA ALA A 192 5.85 -9.02 13.31
C ALA A 192 4.82 -8.58 14.35
N ALA A 193 4.56 -9.44 15.34
CA ALA A 193 3.70 -9.13 16.49
C ALA A 193 4.21 -7.91 17.27
N SER A 194 5.51 -7.87 17.58
CA SER A 194 6.12 -6.75 18.31
C SER A 194 6.01 -5.43 17.53
N GLU A 195 6.26 -5.44 16.22
CA GLU A 195 6.10 -4.25 15.38
C GLU A 195 4.65 -3.76 15.34
N GLY A 196 3.68 -4.68 15.22
CA GLY A 196 2.27 -4.32 15.25
C GLY A 196 1.85 -3.69 16.57
N VAL A 197 2.27 -4.27 17.71
CA VAL A 197 1.95 -3.75 19.05
C VAL A 197 2.59 -2.38 19.30
N LYS A 198 3.84 -2.16 18.89
CA LYS A 198 4.53 -0.87 19.07
C LYS A 198 3.80 0.31 18.43
N GLU A 199 3.11 0.07 17.33
CA GLU A 199 2.36 1.12 16.60
C GLU A 199 0.95 1.32 17.18
N SER A 200 0.61 0.54 18.21
CA SER A 200 -0.65 0.58 18.96
C SER A 200 -0.55 1.35 20.27
N GLU A 201 0.67 1.68 20.72
CA GLU A 201 0.99 2.47 21.93
C GLU A 201 1.08 3.97 21.60
#